data_AF-A0A2W0BL90-F1
#
_entry.id   AF-A0A2W0BL90-F1
#
_cell.length_a   1.000
_cell.length_b   1.000
_cell.length_c   1.000
_cell.angle_alpha   90.00
_cell.angle_beta   90.00
_cell.angle_gamma   90.00
#
_symmetry.space_group_name_H-M   'P 1'
#
loop_
_entity.id
_entity.type
_entity.pdbx_description
1 polymer ?
#
loop_
_entity_poly.entity_id
_entity_poly.type
_entity_poly.pdbx_seq_one_letter_code
_entity_poly.pdbx_strand_id
1 'polypeptide(L)' 'MTSAKDRLIVALDVPTAVDAQEIIYELGDSVEFYKVGLQLFTAEGPRIVS' A
#
# COMPACT_ATOMS: atom_id res chain seq x y z
N MET A 1 2.94 24.38 4.24
CA MET A 1 1.93 23.85 3.29
C MET A 1 2.14 22.35 3.23
N THR A 2 1.10 21.54 3.45
CA THR A 2 1.18 20.09 3.25
C THR A 2 1.34 19.78 1.77
N SER A 3 2.30 18.91 1.44
CA SER A 3 2.57 18.46 0.08
C SER A 3 1.38 17.64 -0.47
N ALA A 4 1.31 17.48 -1.79
CA ALA A 4 0.33 16.57 -2.40
C ALA A 4 0.56 15.12 -1.94
N LYS A 5 1.82 14.73 -1.74
CA LYS A 5 2.24 13.42 -1.23
C LYS A 5 1.62 13.09 0.13
N ASP A 6 1.62 14.05 1.06
CA ASP A 6 1.06 13.91 2.42
C ASP A 6 -0.46 13.64 2.43
N ARG A 7 -1.14 13.84 1.29
CA ARG A 7 -2.59 13.68 1.13
C ARG A 7 -2.97 12.56 0.17
N LEU A 8 -2.00 11.96 -0.52
CA LEU A 8 -2.23 10.90 -1.49
C LEU A 8 -2.29 9.55 -0.77
N ILE A 9 -3.38 8.82 -1.00
CA ILE A 9 -3.54 7.44 -0.52
C ILE A 9 -3.64 6.53 -1.74
N VAL A 10 -2.74 5.57 -1.84
CA VAL A 10 -2.75 4.56 -2.92
C VAL A 10 -3.41 3.29 -2.43
N ALA A 11 -4.38 2.77 -3.18
CA ALA A 11 -5.03 1.50 -2.85
C ALA A 11 -4.19 0.31 -3.36
N LEU A 12 -3.76 -0.56 -2.45
CA LEU A 12 -3.12 -1.84 -2.75
C LEU A 12 -4.20 -2.92 -2.85
N ASP A 13 -4.95 -2.88 -3.96
CA ASP A 13 -6.01 -3.83 -4.27
C ASP A 13 -5.47 -4.96 -5.15
N VAL A 14 -4.58 -5.76 -4.56
CA VAL A 14 -3.84 -6.85 -5.22
C VAL A 14 -3.94 -8.12 -4.37
N PRO A 15 -3.86 -9.31 -4.99
CA PRO A 15 -4.12 -10.56 -4.28
C PRO A 15 -3.01 -11.01 -3.33
N THR A 16 -1.76 -10.58 -3.53
CA THR A 16 -0.61 -11.10 -2.78
C THR A 16 0.29 -10.00 -2.20
N ALA A 17 1.04 -10.34 -1.16
CA ALA A 17 2.05 -9.43 -0.60
C ALA A 17 3.14 -9.03 -1.61
N VAL A 18 3.50 -9.93 -2.53
CA VAL A 18 4.54 -9.67 -3.55
C VAL A 18 4.08 -8.57 -4.50
N ASP A 19 2.85 -8.67 -5.02
CA ASP A 19 2.27 -7.65 -5.91
C ASP A 19 2.21 -6.28 -5.20
N ALA A 20 1.86 -6.27 -3.91
CA ALA A 20 1.81 -5.05 -3.11
C ALA A 20 3.20 -4.42 -2.93
N GLN A 21 4.22 -5.25 -2.70
CA GLN A 21 5.61 -4.80 -2.55
C GLN A 21 6.17 -4.21 -3.84
N GLU A 22 5.84 -4.78 -5.00
CA GLU A 22 6.26 -4.23 -6.30
C GLU A 22 5.72 -2.81 -6.51
N ILE A 23 4.44 -2.57 -6.20
CA ILE A 23 3.82 -1.24 -6.29
C ILE A 23 4.49 -0.25 -5.35
N ILE A 24 4.75 -0.66 -4.09
CA ILE A 24 5.42 0.19 -3.10
C ILE A 24 6.84 0.55 -3.58
N TYR A 25 7.58 -0.43 -4.11
CA TYR A 25 8.93 -0.24 -4.61
C TYR A 25 8.96 0.73 -5.80
N GLU A 26 8.04 0.60 -6.74
CA GLU A 26 7.94 1.47 -7.91
C GLU A 26 7.61 2.92 -7.53
N LEU A 27 6.70 3.12 -6.58
CA LEU A 27 6.25 4.45 -6.17
C LEU A 27 7.26 5.15 -5.25
N GLY A 28 8.03 4.39 -4.47
CA GLY A 28 9.11 4.88 -3.61
C GLY A 28 8.70 6.09 -2.77
N ASP A 29 9.54 7.13 -2.79
CA ASP A 29 9.35 8.35 -2.00
C ASP A 29 8.25 9.29 -2.53
N SER A 30 7.44 8.87 -3.51
CA SER A 30 6.35 9.68 -4.06
C SER A 30 5.05 9.55 -3.27
N VAL A 31 4.93 8.52 -2.41
CA VAL A 31 3.71 8.19 -1.67
C VAL A 31 4.05 7.85 -0.21
N GLU A 32 3.23 8.34 0.72
CA GLU A 32 3.39 8.07 2.15
C GLU A 32 2.33 7.12 2.70
N PHE A 33 1.14 7.08 2.10
CA PHE A 33 0.02 6.31 2.61
C PHE A 33 -0.48 5.29 1.59
N TYR A 34 -0.61 4.05 2.04
CA TYR A 34 -1.20 2.96 1.29
C TYR A 34 -2.41 2.42 2.04
N LYS A 35 -3.45 2.05 1.28
CA LYS A 35 -4.65 1.39 1.79
C LYS A 35 -4.58 -0.08 1.42
N VAL A 36 -4.55 -0.95 2.42
CA VAL A 36 -4.68 -2.41 2.23
C VAL A 36 -6.15 -2.79 2.08
N GLY A 37 -6.49 -3.47 0.98
CA GLY A 37 -7.82 -4.01 0.74
C GLY A 37 -8.12 -5.26 1.57
N LEU A 38 -9.40 -5.62 1.71
CA LEU A 38 -9.83 -6.79 2.49
C LEU A 38 -9.28 -8.10 1.90
N GLN A 39 -9.22 -8.22 0.57
CA GLN A 39 -8.68 -9.40 -0.11
C GLN A 39 -7.24 -9.70 0.32
N LEU A 40 -6.36 -8.69 0.20
CA LEU A 40 -4.96 -8.79 0.60
C LEU A 40 -4.82 -9.07 2.11
N PHE A 41 -5.59 -8.37 2.94
CA PHE A 41 -5.58 -8.58 4.39
C PHE A 41 -6.03 -9.98 4.80
N THR A 42 -7.06 -10.53 4.16
CA THR A 42 -7.54 -11.88 4.42
C THR A 42 -6.53 -12.94 3.95
N ALA A 43 -5.81 -12.70 2.85
CA ALA A 43 -4.79 -13.62 2.34
C ALA A 43 -3.54 -13.67 3.23
N GLU A 44 -3.01 -12.51 3.63
CA GLU A 44 -1.71 -12.38 4.31
C GLU A 44 -1.82 -12.28 5.84
N GLY A 45 -3.01 -11.92 6.33
CA GLY A 45 -3.29 -11.69 7.74
C GLY A 45 -2.69 -10.40 8.29
N PRO A 46 -2.67 -10.22 9.62
CA PRO A 46 -2.19 -8.98 10.25
C PRO A 46 -0.75 -8.58 9.92
N ARG A 47 0.08 -9.53 9.46
CA ARG A 47 1.48 -9.28 9.11
C ARG A 47 1.67 -8.28 7.98
N ILE A 48 0.66 -8.08 7.13
CA ILE A 48 0.73 -7.13 6.02
C ILE A 48 0.64 -5.67 6.45
N VAL A 49 0.25 -5.40 7.70
CA VAL A 49 0.09 -4.03 8.25
C VAL A 49 0.84 -3.84 9.58
N SER A 50 1.62 -4.83 10.03
CA SER A 50 2.30 -4.83 11.34
C SER A 50 3.77 -4.47 11.23
#